data_AF-T1L1A0-F1
#
_entry.id   AF-T1L1A0-F1
#
_cell.length_a   1.000
_cell.length_b   1.000
_cell.length_c   1.000
_cell.angle_alpha   90.00
_cell.angle_beta   90.00
_cell.angle_gamma   90.00
#
_symmetry.space_group_name_H-M   'P 1'
#
loop_
_entity.id
_entity.type
_entity.pdbx_description
1 polymer ?
#
loop_
_entity_poly.entity_id
_entity_poly.type
_entity_poly.pdbx_seq_one_letter_code
_entity_poly.pdbx_strand_id
1 'polypeptide(L)'
;MDQQNQQNLQTKDVKLKKKHRGGLSRIRRQPVTIVRSQNTGTTRHDLGRVSSQKPQQLFWQKRLEGLKATTLRSDSVENADLPKNIKPAGPYIGNDTAFRSVINAIHLHQGPIIGQTAGKNVLDKNPGVFLDPKQPLVGTIIISNDDIRKQEEKVNLLRRKLALALQDYEKR
;
A
#
# COMPACT_ATOMS: atom_id res chain seq x y z
N MET A 1 31.19 36.08 59.58
CA MET A 1 30.25 35.01 59.93
C MET A 1 29.41 34.68 58.71
N ASP A 2 29.35 33.50 58.13
CA ASP A 2 30.16 32.28 58.12
C ASP A 2 29.63 31.55 56.87
N GLN A 3 30.51 31.24 55.91
CA GLN A 3 30.96 29.87 55.66
C GLN A 3 29.84 28.83 55.45
N GLN A 4 30.07 28.00 54.41
CA GLN A 4 29.49 26.68 54.13
C GLN A 4 28.35 26.60 53.11
N ASN A 5 28.75 26.95 51.89
CA ASN A 5 28.55 26.10 50.72
C ASN A 5 29.28 24.76 50.95
N GLN A 6 28.57 23.65 51.24
CA GLN A 6 29.13 22.29 51.19
C GLN A 6 28.04 21.23 50.86
N GLN A 7 28.27 20.57 49.72
CA GLN A 7 28.08 19.13 49.47
C GLN A 7 26.65 18.54 49.44
N ASN A 8 26.23 18.10 48.24
CA ASN A 8 26.27 16.65 48.01
C ASN A 8 26.41 16.28 46.52
N LEU A 9 27.43 15.46 46.29
CA LEU A 9 27.83 14.86 45.02
C LEU A 9 26.93 13.65 44.75
N GLN A 10 26.48 13.48 43.51
CA GLN A 10 26.67 12.21 42.79
C GLN A 10 26.37 12.37 41.30
N THR A 11 27.42 12.74 40.57
CA THR A 11 27.63 12.36 39.18
C THR A 11 27.55 10.84 39.05
N LYS A 12 26.61 10.34 38.24
CA LYS A 12 26.71 9.00 37.65
C LYS A 12 26.86 9.17 36.14
N ASP A 13 28.11 9.19 35.70
CA ASP A 13 28.51 9.04 34.31
C ASP A 13 28.02 7.71 33.76
N VAL A 14 26.95 7.74 32.95
CA VAL A 14 26.57 6.58 32.13
C VAL A 14 27.42 6.62 30.86
N LYS A 15 28.56 5.93 30.92
CA LYS A 15 29.45 5.70 29.77
C LYS A 15 28.74 4.84 28.71
N LEU A 16 28.05 5.47 27.77
CA LEU A 16 27.44 4.78 26.63
C LEU A 16 28.51 4.49 25.56
N LYS A 17 29.09 3.28 25.60
CA LYS A 17 30.01 2.78 24.55
C LYS A 17 29.27 2.74 23.20
N LYS A 18 29.59 3.67 22.30
CA LYS A 18 29.10 3.70 20.92
C LYS A 18 29.80 2.60 20.10
N LYS A 19 29.11 1.48 19.87
CA LYS A 19 29.57 0.42 18.97
C LYS A 19 29.14 0.78 17.55
N HIS A 20 30.08 1.26 16.73
CA HIS A 20 29.86 1.40 15.28
C HIS A 20 29.68 0.00 14.68
N ARG A 21 28.51 -0.25 14.08
CA ARG A 21 28.28 -1.40 13.20
C ARG A 21 27.61 -0.90 11.92
N GLY A 22 28.19 -1.36 10.80
CA GLY A 22 28.01 -0.88 9.44
C GLY A 22 26.56 -0.65 9.00
N GLY A 23 26.39 0.40 8.21
CA GLY A 23 25.15 0.75 7.57
C GLY A 23 24.81 -0.22 6.46
N LEU A 24 23.90 -1.14 6.75
CA LEU A 24 22.88 -1.56 5.80
C LEU A 24 21.63 -0.79 6.20
N SER A 25 21.10 0.03 5.28
CA SER A 25 19.89 0.83 5.46
C SER A 25 18.68 -0.10 5.57
N ARG A 26 18.55 -0.75 6.73
CA ARG A 26 17.38 -1.49 7.14
C ARG A 26 16.27 -0.48 7.25
N ILE A 27 15.30 -0.53 6.33
CA ILE A 27 14.00 0.13 6.46
C ILE A 27 13.37 -0.42 7.74
N ARG A 28 13.68 0.26 8.85
CA ARG A 28 13.16 -0.08 10.18
C ARG A 28 11.70 0.33 10.12
N ARG A 29 10.80 -0.65 10.13
CA ARG A 29 9.39 -0.39 10.43
C ARG A 29 9.34 0.12 11.86
N GLN A 30 9.39 1.44 12.02
CA GLN A 30 9.20 2.07 13.33
C GLN A 30 7.79 1.67 13.81
N PRO A 31 7.65 1.23 15.08
CA PRO A 31 6.33 1.00 15.64
C PRO A 31 5.57 2.33 15.62
N VAL A 32 4.42 2.34 14.93
CA VAL A 32 3.50 3.48 14.95
C VAL A 32 2.72 3.37 16.26
N THR A 33 3.07 4.19 17.24
CA THR A 33 2.34 4.28 18.52
C THR A 33 1.08 5.10 18.32
N ILE A 34 -0.07 4.57 18.72
CA ILE A 34 -1.34 5.31 18.72
C ILE A 34 -1.28 6.34 19.86
N VAL A 35 -1.23 7.63 19.53
CA VAL A 35 -1.30 8.71 20.52
C VAL A 35 -2.77 9.06 20.76
N ARG A 36 -3.26 8.89 22.00
CA ARG A 36 -4.60 9.34 22.43
C ARG A 36 -4.46 10.76 22.97
N SER A 37 -4.99 11.76 22.27
CA SER A 37 -5.15 13.11 22.80
C SER A 37 -6.46 13.18 23.55
N GLN A 38 -6.44 12.97 24.87
CA GLN A 38 -7.55 13.33 25.76
C GLN A 38 -6.91 13.85 27.06
N ASN A 39 -6.92 15.17 27.28
CA ASN A 39 -6.45 15.80 28.52
C ASN A 39 -7.58 16.53 29.27
N THR A 40 -8.76 15.93 29.35
CA THR A 40 -9.86 16.48 30.15
C THR A 40 -10.61 15.37 30.85
N GLY A 41 -10.48 15.34 32.19
CA GLY A 41 -11.03 14.33 33.09
C GLY A 41 -12.56 14.38 33.23
N THR A 42 -13.29 14.02 32.19
CA THR A 42 -14.66 13.50 32.35
C THR A 42 -14.80 12.22 31.52
N THR A 43 -14.98 11.11 32.21
CA THR A 43 -15.09 9.78 31.62
C THR A 43 -16.42 9.64 30.87
N ARG A 44 -16.50 10.15 29.64
CA ARG A 44 -17.48 9.64 28.68
C ARG A 44 -17.00 8.26 28.23
N HIS A 45 -17.67 7.22 28.72
CA HIS A 45 -17.45 5.83 28.32
C HIS A 45 -17.88 5.50 26.87
N ASP A 46 -18.11 6.52 26.03
CA ASP A 46 -18.77 6.37 24.73
C ASP A 46 -17.80 6.52 23.53
N LEU A 47 -16.53 6.17 23.72
CA LEU A 47 -15.64 5.83 22.61
C LEU A 47 -15.73 4.32 22.39
N GLY A 48 -16.88 3.91 21.85
CA GLY A 48 -17.14 2.54 21.44
C GLY A 48 -15.94 1.98 20.68
N ARG A 49 -15.44 0.83 21.14
CA ARG A 49 -14.37 -0.01 20.55
C ARG A 49 -13.59 0.71 19.45
N VAL A 50 -12.55 1.46 19.82
CA VAL A 50 -11.44 1.70 18.90
C VAL A 50 -10.96 0.31 18.50
N SER A 51 -11.33 -0.13 17.30
CA SER A 51 -11.15 -1.51 16.88
C SER A 51 -9.68 -1.88 17.08
N SER A 52 -9.38 -3.05 17.64
CA SER A 52 -8.01 -3.57 17.79
C SER A 52 -7.32 -3.86 16.44
N GLN A 53 -7.83 -3.30 15.35
CA GLN A 53 -7.30 -3.40 14.01
C GLN A 53 -5.92 -2.76 13.97
N LYS A 54 -4.98 -3.47 13.36
CA LYS A 54 -3.64 -2.97 13.12
C LYS A 54 -3.74 -1.71 12.23
N PRO A 55 -3.00 -0.62 12.56
CA PRO A 55 -3.02 0.57 11.72
C PRO A 55 -2.60 0.21 10.29
N GLN A 56 -3.35 0.71 9.32
CA GLN A 56 -3.06 0.50 7.90
C GLN A 56 -2.50 1.78 7.29
N GLN A 57 -1.47 1.62 6.46
CA GLN A 57 -0.91 2.73 5.70
C GLN A 57 -1.77 2.99 4.46
N LEU A 58 -2.40 4.15 4.39
CA LEU A 58 -3.16 4.59 3.23
C LEU A 58 -2.27 5.31 2.21
N PHE A 59 -2.72 5.37 0.95
CA PHE A 59 -2.10 6.11 -0.16
C PHE A 59 -0.61 5.81 -0.43
N TRP A 60 -0.10 4.67 0.03
CA TRP A 60 1.26 4.25 -0.29
C TRP A 60 1.43 4.05 -1.81
N GLN A 61 0.37 3.70 -2.52
CA GLN A 61 0.36 3.54 -3.97
C GLN A 61 0.73 4.85 -4.67
N LYS A 62 0.16 5.97 -4.21
CA LYS A 62 0.47 7.32 -4.71
C LYS A 62 1.89 7.72 -4.37
N ARG A 63 2.38 7.39 -3.17
CA ARG A 63 3.79 7.65 -2.78
C ARG A 63 4.80 6.98 -3.71
N LEU A 64 4.47 5.81 -4.24
CA LEU A 64 5.36 5.10 -5.14
C LEU A 64 5.24 5.57 -6.59
N GLU A 65 4.33 6.49 -6.92
CA GLU A 65 4.15 6.97 -8.30
C GLU A 65 5.47 7.48 -8.88
N GLY A 66 5.73 7.16 -10.15
CA GLY A 66 6.98 7.49 -10.84
C GLY A 66 8.17 6.59 -10.48
N LEU A 67 8.07 5.79 -9.42
CA LEU A 67 9.07 4.74 -9.14
C LEU A 67 8.83 3.54 -10.04
N LYS A 68 9.91 3.05 -10.64
CA LYS A 68 9.94 1.84 -11.47
C LYS A 68 10.88 0.81 -10.85
N ALA A 69 10.53 -0.47 -10.99
CA ALA A 69 11.45 -1.53 -10.64
C ALA A 69 12.61 -1.57 -11.65
N THR A 70 13.84 -1.67 -11.15
CA THR A 70 15.04 -1.85 -11.98
C THR A 70 15.70 -3.16 -11.60
N THR A 71 16.28 -3.85 -12.58
CA THR A 71 17.04 -5.09 -12.36
C THR A 71 18.50 -4.83 -12.66
N LEU A 72 19.43 -5.52 -11.98
CA LEU A 72 20.88 -5.32 -12.17
C LEU A 72 21.34 -5.44 -13.64
N ARG A 73 20.60 -6.17 -14.47
CA ARG A 73 20.93 -6.46 -15.88
C ARG A 73 20.05 -5.72 -16.90
N SER A 74 18.97 -5.07 -16.46
CA SER A 74 18.01 -4.42 -17.35
C SER A 74 17.76 -3.00 -16.88
N ASP A 75 17.87 -2.07 -17.83
CA ASP A 75 17.24 -0.77 -17.69
C ASP A 75 15.73 -0.98 -17.48
N SER A 76 15.13 -0.14 -16.63
CA SER A 76 13.79 -0.22 -16.03
C SER A 76 12.83 -1.30 -16.55
N VAL A 77 12.26 -2.09 -15.63
CA VAL A 77 11.08 -2.93 -15.91
C VAL A 77 9.92 -2.01 -16.26
N GLU A 78 9.28 -2.24 -17.40
CA GLU A 78 8.09 -1.50 -17.77
C GLU A 78 6.98 -1.71 -16.75
N ASN A 79 6.32 -0.60 -16.38
CA ASN A 79 5.15 -0.69 -15.52
C ASN A 79 4.03 -1.36 -16.30
N ALA A 80 3.31 -2.27 -15.64
CA ALA A 80 2.10 -2.82 -16.23
C ALA A 80 1.01 -1.74 -16.30
N ASP A 81 0.39 -1.62 -17.47
CA ASP A 81 -0.66 -0.65 -17.71
C ASP A 81 -1.99 -1.08 -17.09
N LEU A 82 -2.76 -0.09 -16.66
CA LEU A 82 -4.14 -0.30 -16.25
C LEU A 82 -4.97 -0.76 -17.47
N PRO A 83 -5.71 -1.88 -17.38
CA PRO A 83 -6.58 -2.34 -18.46
C PRO A 83 -7.55 -1.24 -18.90
N LYS A 84 -7.81 -1.10 -20.21
CA LYS A 84 -8.61 0.00 -20.79
C LYS A 84 -10.04 0.09 -20.25
N ASN A 85 -10.60 -1.02 -19.80
CA ASN A 85 -11.92 -1.11 -19.19
C ASN A 85 -11.95 -0.61 -17.73
N ILE A 86 -10.79 -0.41 -17.11
CA ILE A 86 -10.66 0.06 -15.73
C ILE A 86 -10.25 1.52 -15.75
N LYS A 87 -10.98 2.36 -15.02
CA LYS A 87 -10.72 3.80 -14.92
C LYS A 87 -10.28 4.17 -13.51
N PRO A 88 -9.27 5.03 -13.34
CA PRO A 88 -8.90 5.55 -12.04
C PRO A 88 -10.06 6.36 -11.45
N ALA A 89 -10.23 6.25 -10.13
CA ALA A 89 -11.24 7.00 -9.38
C ALA A 89 -10.57 7.77 -8.25
N GLY A 90 -10.85 9.08 -8.21
CA GLY A 90 -10.38 9.99 -7.17
C GLY A 90 -9.44 11.09 -7.66
N PRO A 91 -9.22 12.10 -6.80
CA PRO A 91 -8.44 13.28 -7.16
C PRO A 91 -6.97 12.92 -7.34
N TYR A 92 -6.38 13.39 -8.45
CA TYR A 92 -4.98 13.18 -8.80
C TYR A 92 -4.54 11.70 -8.85
N ILE A 93 -5.45 10.76 -9.07
CA ILE A 93 -5.11 9.35 -9.22
C ILE A 93 -4.81 9.04 -10.68
N GLY A 94 -3.55 8.73 -10.98
CA GLY A 94 -3.11 8.23 -12.29
C GLY A 94 -3.31 6.72 -12.47
N ASN A 95 -3.13 6.23 -13.70
CA ASN A 95 -3.32 4.82 -14.05
C ASN A 95 -2.42 3.87 -13.23
N ASP A 96 -1.16 4.24 -13.03
CA ASP A 96 -0.18 3.45 -12.27
C ASP A 96 -0.59 3.31 -10.78
N THR A 97 -1.06 4.40 -10.17
CA THR A 97 -1.57 4.38 -8.78
C THR A 97 -2.82 3.51 -8.66
N ALA A 98 -3.77 3.65 -9.60
CA ALA A 98 -4.97 2.85 -9.67
C ALA A 98 -4.66 1.35 -9.86
N PHE A 99 -3.72 1.02 -10.74
CA PHE A 99 -3.29 -0.35 -10.99
C PHE A 99 -2.70 -1.01 -9.75
N ARG A 100 -1.81 -0.30 -9.05
CA ARG A 100 -1.23 -0.76 -7.77
C ARG A 100 -2.30 -0.95 -6.69
N SER A 101 -3.30 -0.09 -6.67
CA SER A 101 -4.44 -0.21 -5.75
C SER A 101 -5.23 -1.50 -6.01
N VAL A 102 -5.51 -1.81 -7.28
CA VAL A 102 -6.17 -3.07 -7.68
C VAL A 102 -5.33 -4.29 -7.34
N ILE A 103 -4.02 -4.29 -7.67
CA ILE A 103 -3.13 -5.40 -7.32
C ILE A 103 -3.13 -5.63 -5.82
N ASN A 104 -3.02 -4.56 -5.01
CA ASN A 104 -3.03 -4.69 -3.57
C ASN A 104 -4.35 -5.27 -3.05
N ALA A 105 -5.47 -4.85 -3.63
CA ALA A 105 -6.77 -5.42 -3.30
C ALA A 105 -6.78 -6.93 -3.59
N ILE A 106 -6.34 -7.36 -4.78
CA ILE A 106 -6.24 -8.78 -5.17
C ILE A 106 -5.28 -9.57 -4.28
N HIS A 107 -4.15 -8.96 -3.92
CA HIS A 107 -3.11 -9.63 -3.15
C HIS A 107 -3.53 -9.88 -1.69
N LEU A 108 -4.26 -8.94 -1.09
CA LEU A 108 -4.61 -8.99 0.33
C LEU A 108 -6.02 -9.53 0.60
N HIS A 109 -6.95 -9.37 -0.35
CA HIS A 109 -8.36 -9.75 -0.16
C HIS A 109 -8.65 -11.05 -0.90
N GLN A 110 -9.28 -11.99 -0.20
CA GLN A 110 -9.68 -13.30 -0.75
C GLN A 110 -11.13 -13.31 -1.25
N GLY A 111 -11.86 -12.21 -1.10
CA GLY A 111 -13.26 -12.07 -1.51
C GLY A 111 -13.45 -11.21 -2.77
N PRO A 112 -14.71 -10.91 -3.14
CA PRO A 112 -15.01 -10.01 -4.23
C PRO A 112 -14.38 -8.64 -4.03
N ILE A 113 -13.76 -8.11 -5.07
CA ILE A 113 -13.12 -6.79 -5.05
C ILE A 113 -14.06 -5.80 -5.71
N ILE A 114 -14.50 -4.82 -4.93
CA ILE A 114 -15.47 -3.82 -5.38
C ILE A 114 -14.76 -2.47 -5.38
N GLY A 115 -14.63 -1.86 -6.56
CA GLY A 115 -14.13 -0.50 -6.71
C GLY A 115 -15.13 0.56 -6.21
N GLN A 116 -14.79 1.82 -6.44
CA GLN A 116 -15.60 2.98 -6.06
C GLN A 116 -16.95 2.98 -6.78
N THR A 117 -18.03 2.82 -6.01
CA THR A 117 -19.42 2.67 -6.51
C THR A 117 -20.12 4.00 -6.76
N ALA A 118 -19.73 5.05 -6.04
CA ALA A 118 -20.32 6.36 -6.22
C ALA A 118 -19.84 7.00 -7.53
N GLY A 119 -20.75 7.72 -8.20
CA GLY A 119 -20.41 8.50 -9.39
C GLY A 119 -19.42 9.62 -9.06
N LYS A 120 -18.67 10.09 -10.07
CA LYS A 120 -17.62 11.12 -9.92
C LYS A 120 -18.09 12.34 -9.11
N ASN A 121 -19.26 12.87 -9.44
CA ASN A 121 -19.85 14.05 -8.77
C ASN A 121 -20.10 13.85 -7.26
N VAL A 122 -20.33 12.61 -6.83
CA VAL A 122 -20.55 12.26 -5.42
C VAL A 122 -19.21 12.03 -4.73
N LEU A 123 -18.27 11.39 -5.41
CA LEU A 123 -16.90 11.18 -4.95
C LEU A 123 -16.17 12.50 -4.66
N ASP A 124 -16.37 13.52 -5.50
CA ASP A 124 -15.74 14.84 -5.33
C ASP A 124 -16.29 15.60 -4.11
N LYS A 125 -17.57 15.38 -3.77
CA LYS A 125 -18.21 15.99 -2.59
C LYS A 125 -17.89 15.24 -1.31
N ASN A 126 -17.51 13.97 -1.40
CA ASN A 126 -17.19 13.13 -0.25
C ASN A 126 -15.83 12.44 -0.43
N PRO A 127 -14.72 13.14 -0.13
CA PRO A 127 -13.38 12.57 -0.24
C PRO A 127 -13.11 11.46 0.79
N GLY A 128 -13.95 11.34 1.83
CA GLY A 128 -13.81 10.28 2.83
C GLY A 128 -13.97 8.87 2.25
N VAL A 129 -14.62 8.74 1.09
CA VAL A 129 -14.82 7.47 0.39
C VAL A 129 -13.47 6.84 -0.04
N PHE A 130 -12.42 7.65 -0.29
CA PHE A 130 -11.09 7.14 -0.66
C PHE A 130 -10.28 6.59 0.52
N LEU A 131 -10.81 6.68 1.75
CA LEU A 131 -10.11 6.22 2.95
C LEU A 131 -10.34 4.75 3.26
N ASP A 132 -11.31 4.10 2.62
CA ASP A 132 -11.55 2.67 2.81
C ASP A 132 -10.44 1.84 2.14
N PRO A 133 -9.58 1.14 2.91
CA PRO A 133 -8.50 0.33 2.33
C PRO A 133 -9.02 -0.91 1.58
N LYS A 134 -10.29 -1.28 1.76
CA LYS A 134 -10.89 -2.45 1.10
C LYS A 134 -11.38 -2.14 -0.31
N GLN A 135 -11.62 -0.87 -0.62
CA GLN A 135 -12.08 -0.44 -1.95
C GLN A 135 -10.91 0.15 -2.73
N PRO A 136 -10.47 -0.46 -3.84
CA PRO A 136 -9.41 0.11 -4.66
C PRO A 136 -9.83 1.45 -5.30
N LEU A 137 -8.84 2.26 -5.66
CA LEU A 137 -8.99 3.60 -6.26
C LEU A 137 -9.32 3.54 -7.76
N VAL A 138 -10.26 2.66 -8.12
CA VAL A 138 -10.79 2.48 -9.47
C VAL A 138 -12.31 2.53 -9.43
N GLY A 139 -12.94 2.92 -10.54
CA GLY A 139 -14.40 2.80 -10.65
C GLY A 139 -14.87 1.36 -10.51
N THR A 140 -16.12 1.15 -10.12
CA THR A 140 -16.73 -0.19 -10.11
C THR A 140 -16.65 -0.84 -11.48
N ILE A 141 -16.24 -2.11 -11.49
CA ILE A 141 -16.18 -2.96 -12.67
C ILE A 141 -17.06 -4.17 -12.39
N ILE A 142 -17.89 -4.53 -13.37
CA ILE A 142 -18.67 -5.75 -13.35
C ILE A 142 -18.08 -6.65 -14.43
N ILE A 143 -17.59 -7.82 -14.01
CA ILE A 143 -17.05 -8.82 -14.93
C ILE A 143 -18.22 -9.63 -15.47
N SER A 144 -18.39 -9.61 -16.80
CA SER A 144 -19.44 -10.38 -17.47
C SER A 144 -18.94 -11.78 -17.88
N ASN A 145 -19.87 -12.69 -18.17
CA ASN A 145 -19.53 -13.99 -18.75
C ASN A 145 -18.80 -13.87 -20.09
N ASP A 146 -19.09 -12.81 -20.86
CA ASP A 146 -18.38 -12.54 -22.12
C ASP A 146 -16.92 -12.14 -21.89
N ASP A 147 -16.62 -11.39 -20.82
CA ASP A 147 -15.24 -11.04 -20.47
C ASP A 147 -14.44 -12.29 -20.10
N ILE A 148 -15.05 -13.21 -19.35
CA ILE A 148 -14.47 -14.50 -18.98
C ILE A 148 -14.17 -15.32 -20.23
N ARG A 149 -15.17 -15.51 -21.10
CA ARG A 149 -15.04 -16.28 -22.34
C ARG A 149 -13.92 -15.74 -23.25
N LYS A 150 -13.87 -14.42 -23.47
CA LYS A 150 -12.81 -13.79 -24.27
C LYS A 150 -11.42 -14.03 -23.69
N GLN A 151 -11.29 -13.99 -22.36
CA GLN A 151 -10.02 -14.22 -21.69
C GLN A 151 -9.59 -15.70 -21.82
N GLU A 152 -10.51 -16.65 -21.69
CA GLU A 152 -10.25 -18.08 -21.89
C GLU A 152 -9.80 -18.39 -23.32
N GLU A 153 -10.49 -17.84 -24.32
CA GLU A 153 -10.12 -17.98 -25.73
C GLU A 153 -8.69 -17.48 -26.00
N LYS A 154 -8.33 -16.31 -25.44
CA LYS A 154 -6.99 -15.74 -25.55
C LYS A 154 -5.93 -16.65 -24.92
N VAL A 155 -6.19 -17.18 -23.72
CA VAL A 155 -5.28 -18.10 -23.03
C VAL A 155 -5.10 -19.38 -23.84
N ASN A 156 -6.18 -19.95 -24.37
CA ASN A 156 -6.13 -21.17 -25.17
C ASN A 156 -5.35 -20.96 -26.48
N LEU A 157 -5.52 -19.81 -27.14
CA LEU A 157 -4.75 -19.46 -28.32
C LEU A 157 -3.25 -19.36 -28.01
N LEU A 158 -2.87 -18.68 -26.92
CA LEU A 158 -1.47 -18.53 -26.52
C LEU A 158 -0.84 -19.88 -26.14
N ARG A 159 -1.58 -20.76 -25.44
CA ARG A 159 -1.12 -22.12 -25.14
C ARG A 159 -0.84 -22.94 -26.40
N ARG A 160 -1.72 -22.86 -27.41
CA ARG A 160 -1.50 -23.52 -28.70
C ARG A 160 -0.27 -22.98 -29.42
N LYS A 161 -0.11 -21.64 -29.47
CA LYS A 161 1.07 -21.01 -30.07
C LYS A 161 2.37 -21.44 -29.37
N LEU A 162 2.35 -21.51 -28.04
CA LEU A 162 3.49 -21.98 -27.26
C LEU A 162 3.80 -23.45 -27.56
N ALA A 163 2.80 -24.32 -27.63
CA ALA A 163 3.00 -25.74 -27.94
C ALA A 163 3.64 -25.96 -29.32
N LEU A 164 3.20 -25.21 -30.34
CA LEU A 164 3.81 -25.26 -31.67
C LEU A 164 5.26 -24.76 -31.64
N ALA A 165 5.53 -23.64 -30.96
CA ALA A 165 6.88 -23.11 -30.83
C ALA A 165 7.84 -24.08 -30.13
N LEU A 166 7.36 -24.82 -29.11
CA LEU A 166 8.13 -25.86 -28.45
C LEU A 166 8.39 -27.05 -29.38
N GLN A 167 7.38 -27.49 -30.13
CA GLN A 167 7.55 -28.57 -31.12
C GLN A 167 8.54 -28.20 -32.22
N ASP A 168 8.52 -26.95 -32.69
CA ASP A 168 9.47 -26.45 -33.69
C ASP A 168 10.89 -26.31 -33.12
N TYR A 169 11.02 -25.99 -31.84
CA TYR A 169 12.31 -25.97 -31.14
C TYR A 169 12.90 -27.37 -31.01
N GLU A 170 12.09 -28.37 -30.65
CA GLU A 170 12.54 -29.78 -30.52
C GLU A 170 12.93 -30.43 -31.86
N LYS A 171 12.47 -29.88 -32.98
CA LYS A 171 12.81 -30.36 -34.34
C LYS A 171 14.14 -29.79 -34.88
N ARG A 172 14.73 -28.79 -34.23
CA ARG A 172 16.01 -28.17 -34.62
C ARG A 172 17.16 -28.79 -33.85
#